data_AF-A0A846AP17-F1
#
_entry.id   AF-A0A846AP17-F1
#
_cell.length_a   1.000
_cell.length_b   1.000
_cell.length_c   1.000
_cell.angle_alpha   90.00
_cell.angle_beta   90.00
_cell.angle_gamma   90.00
#
_symmetry.space_group_name_H-M   'P 1'
#
loop_
_entity.id
_entity.type
_entity.pdbx_description
1 polymer ?
#
loop_
_entity_poly.entity_id
_entity_poly.type
_entity_poly.pdbx_seq_one_letter_code
_entity_poly.pdbx_strand_id
1 'polypeptide(L)'
;MKRSSVRVQWDPDHNPMGEKFERRVIQLGLRGETLRNYSRDWIVKIENITEFVQQQRIYREPSKWTDLITPKENVYPVENSEIIHKLGLSIRD
;
A
#
# COMPACT_ATOMS: atom_id res chain seq x y z
N MET A 1 -15.61 13.03 19.70
CA MET A 1 -14.48 12.24 19.17
C MET A 1 -15.00 11.15 18.25
N LYS A 2 -14.58 11.11 16.97
CA LYS A 2 -14.99 10.03 16.05
C LYS A 2 -14.43 8.68 16.57
N ARG A 3 -15.32 7.74 16.89
CA ARG A 3 -15.07 6.44 17.55
C ARG A 3 -14.52 5.34 16.61
N SER A 4 -13.94 5.69 15.45
CA SER A 4 -13.49 4.69 14.49
C SER A 4 -12.25 3.94 14.97
N SER A 5 -12.21 2.62 14.77
CA SER A 5 -11.02 1.76 14.95
C SER A 5 -10.01 1.92 13.81
N VAL A 6 -10.38 2.62 12.74
CA VAL A 6 -9.55 2.88 11.56
C VAL A 6 -9.37 4.39 11.38
N ARG A 7 -8.14 4.81 11.13
CA ARG A 7 -7.77 6.17 10.70
C ARG A 7 -7.19 6.12 9.30
N VAL A 8 -7.58 7.07 8.47
CA VAL A 8 -7.11 7.20 7.08
C VAL A 8 -6.19 8.41 7.00
N GLN A 9 -5.04 8.25 6.33
CA GLN A 9 -4.08 9.32 6.04
C GLN A 9 -3.57 9.19 4.60
N TRP A 10 -3.14 10.30 4.00
CA TRP A 10 -2.56 10.34 2.66
C TRP A 10 -1.06 10.61 2.75
N ASP A 11 -0.27 9.56 2.64
CA ASP A 11 1.19 9.62 2.75
C ASP A 11 1.85 9.62 1.38
N PRO A 12 3.10 10.12 1.26
CA PRO A 12 3.86 10.02 0.02
C PRO A 12 4.06 8.56 -0.39
N ASP A 13 3.90 8.28 -1.67
CA ASP A 13 4.37 7.01 -2.22
C ASP A 13 5.88 7.09 -2.51
N HIS A 14 6.57 5.95 -2.58
CA HIS A 14 8.03 5.92 -2.75
C HIS A 14 8.47 4.92 -3.82
N ASN A 15 9.52 5.29 -4.54
CA ASN A 15 10.18 4.39 -5.50
C ASN A 15 11.15 3.41 -4.78
N PRO A 16 11.75 2.44 -5.49
CA PRO A 16 12.70 1.48 -4.89
C PRO A 16 13.94 2.11 -4.23
N MET A 17 14.25 3.38 -4.53
CA MET A 17 15.32 4.15 -3.90
C MET A 17 14.87 4.93 -2.67
N GLY A 18 13.56 4.97 -2.39
CA GLY A 18 12.97 5.72 -1.27
C GLY A 18 12.67 7.18 -1.60
N GLU A 19 12.71 7.57 -2.88
CA GLU A 19 12.33 8.92 -3.31
C GLU A 19 10.82 9.00 -3.45
N LYS A 20 10.25 10.16 -3.11
CA LYS A 20 8.81 10.37 -3.11
C LYS A 20 8.26 10.55 -4.52
N PHE A 21 7.12 9.92 -4.81
CA PHE A 21 6.32 10.26 -5.98
C PHE A 21 5.33 11.41 -5.68
N GLU A 22 4.84 12.05 -6.74
CA GLU A 22 3.74 13.03 -6.65
C GLU A 22 2.43 12.35 -6.23
N ARG A 23 2.19 11.12 -6.70
CA ARG A 23 1.05 10.32 -6.27
C ARG A 23 1.18 10.00 -4.78
N ARG A 24 0.04 9.98 -4.10
CA ARG A 24 -0.05 9.62 -2.69
C ARG A 24 -0.69 8.25 -2.52
N VAL A 25 -0.42 7.63 -1.39
CA VAL A 25 -1.00 6.35 -0.97
C VAL A 25 -1.85 6.53 0.27
N ILE A 26 -2.88 5.70 0.40
CA ILE A 26 -3.69 5.65 1.61
C ILE A 26 -2.94 4.83 2.66
N GLN A 27 -2.69 5.43 3.82
CA GLN A 27 -2.21 4.75 5.01
C GLN A 27 -3.35 4.55 5.99
N LEU A 28 -3.57 3.29 6.41
CA LEU A 28 -4.58 2.91 7.39
C LEU A 28 -3.95 2.66 8.76
N GLY A 29 -4.25 3.53 9.72
CA GLY A 29 -3.93 3.30 11.13
C GLY A 29 -5.03 2.47 11.80
N LEU A 30 -4.72 1.24 12.20
CA LEU A 30 -5.67 0.33 12.85
C LEU A 30 -5.48 0.32 14.37
N ARG A 31 -6.58 0.24 15.13
CA ARG A 31 -6.57 0.10 16.60
C ARG A 31 -7.71 -0.78 17.10
N GLY A 32 -7.61 -1.22 18.35
CA GLY A 32 -8.67 -1.98 19.01
C GLY A 32 -8.91 -3.34 18.34
N GLU A 33 -10.18 -3.68 18.14
CA GLU A 33 -10.58 -4.98 17.57
C GLU A 33 -10.10 -5.16 16.13
N THR A 34 -10.20 -4.14 15.28
CA THR A 34 -9.74 -4.22 13.90
C THR A 34 -8.26 -4.57 13.80
N LEU A 35 -7.43 -4.02 14.70
CA LEU A 35 -6.00 -4.37 14.76
C LEU A 35 -5.78 -5.82 15.21
N ARG A 36 -6.54 -6.30 16.19
CA ARG A 36 -6.47 -7.70 16.64
C ARG A 36 -6.83 -8.66 15.52
N ASN A 37 -7.94 -8.42 14.83
CA ASN A 37 -8.38 -9.28 13.74
C ASN A 37 -7.38 -9.23 12.58
N TYR A 38 -6.90 -8.04 12.19
CA TYR A 38 -5.87 -7.90 11.15
C TYR A 38 -4.58 -8.67 11.47
N SER A 39 -4.14 -8.65 12.73
CA SER A 39 -2.88 -9.28 13.15
C SER A 39 -2.97 -10.76 13.48
N ARG A 40 -4.18 -11.34 13.52
CA ARG A 40 -4.39 -12.74 13.95
C ARG A 40 -5.31 -13.50 13.02
N ASP A 41 -6.51 -13.00 12.81
CA ASP A 41 -7.61 -13.76 12.23
C ASP A 41 -7.76 -13.56 10.72
N TRP A 42 -7.29 -12.42 10.20
CA TRP A 42 -7.40 -12.08 8.77
C TRP A 42 -6.15 -12.43 7.96
N ILE A 43 -5.07 -12.90 8.61
CA ILE A 43 -3.85 -13.30 7.93
C ILE A 43 -4.09 -14.62 7.20
N VAL A 44 -3.98 -14.60 5.87
CA VAL A 44 -4.15 -15.81 5.04
C VAL A 44 -2.85 -16.63 4.95
N LYS A 45 -1.71 -15.96 4.79
CA LYS A 45 -0.39 -16.59 4.67
C LYS A 45 0.70 -15.58 5.07
N ILE A 46 1.75 -16.06 5.72
CA ILE A 46 3.02 -15.35 5.89
C ILE A 46 4.11 -16.19 5.23
N GLU A 47 4.95 -15.56 4.43
CA GLU A 47 6.04 -16.22 3.72
C GLU A 47 7.33 -15.41 3.88
N ASN A 48 8.42 -16.11 4.18
CA ASN A 48 9.74 -15.48 4.22
C ASN A 48 10.30 -15.40 2.79
N ILE A 49 10.39 -14.18 2.27
CA ILE A 49 10.94 -13.89 0.94
C ILE A 49 12.33 -13.23 1.00
N THR A 50 13.05 -13.34 2.13
CA THR A 50 14.34 -12.67 2.33
C THR A 50 15.36 -13.03 1.24
N GLU A 51 15.45 -14.30 0.85
CA GLU A 51 16.38 -14.74 -0.22
C GLU A 51 16.02 -14.10 -1.56
N PHE A 52 14.74 -14.06 -1.91
CA PHE A 52 14.26 -13.38 -3.11
C PHE A 52 14.63 -11.89 -3.11
N VAL A 53 14.39 -11.18 -2.00
CA VAL A 53 14.73 -9.74 -1.89
C VAL A 53 16.24 -9.51 -2.02
N GLN A 54 17.08 -10.39 -1.44
CA GLN A 54 18.53 -10.30 -1.61
C GLN A 54 18.94 -10.46 -3.08
N GLN A 55 18.33 -11.39 -3.80
CA GLN A 55 18.56 -11.58 -5.24
C GLN A 55 18.15 -10.34 -6.05
N GLN A 56 17.02 -9.71 -5.72
CA GLN A 56 16.53 -8.52 -6.44
C GLN A 56 17.39 -7.26 -6.18
N ARG A 57 18.16 -7.22 -5.08
CA ARG A 57 18.92 -6.04 -4.66
C ARG A 57 19.87 -5.50 -5.74
N ILE A 58 20.38 -6.36 -6.63
CA ILE A 58 21.28 -5.98 -7.73
C ILE A 58 20.63 -5.06 -8.77
N TYR A 59 19.29 -5.01 -8.82
CA TYR A 59 18.50 -4.21 -9.75
C TYR A 59 17.95 -2.93 -9.11
N ARG A 60 18.41 -2.55 -7.91
CA ARG A 60 17.92 -1.37 -7.16
C ARG A 60 18.13 -0.05 -7.90
N GLU A 61 19.14 0.05 -8.76
CA GLU A 61 19.44 1.28 -9.49
C GLU A 61 18.39 1.57 -10.58
N PRO A 62 17.99 2.85 -10.81
CA PRO A 62 16.96 3.20 -11.78
C PRO A 62 17.16 2.63 -13.18
N SER A 63 18.42 2.53 -13.64
CA SER A 63 18.77 1.97 -14.94
C SER A 63 18.50 0.47 -15.08
N LYS A 64 18.20 -0.24 -13.98
CA LYS A 64 17.96 -1.68 -13.91
C LYS A 64 16.56 -2.04 -13.42
N TRP A 65 15.69 -1.06 -13.17
CA TRP A 65 14.35 -1.32 -12.65
C TRP A 65 13.46 -2.17 -13.57
N THR A 66 13.76 -2.22 -14.86
CA THR A 66 13.06 -3.13 -15.79
C THR A 66 13.24 -4.60 -15.44
N ASP A 67 14.31 -4.93 -14.72
CA ASP A 67 14.63 -6.29 -14.28
C ASP A 67 14.16 -6.56 -12.84
N LEU A 68 13.66 -5.53 -12.12
CA LEU A 68 13.07 -5.72 -10.80
C LEU A 68 11.75 -6.48 -10.93
N ILE A 69 11.68 -7.61 -10.25
CA ILE A 69 10.43 -8.36 -10.12
C ILE A 69 9.65 -7.76 -8.94
N THR A 70 8.58 -7.05 -9.24
CA THR A 70 7.67 -6.46 -8.25
C THR A 70 6.28 -7.13 -8.33
N PRO A 71 5.46 -7.02 -7.26
CA PRO A 71 4.07 -7.43 -7.33
C PRO A 71 3.32 -6.68 -8.44
N LYS A 72 2.48 -7.40 -9.20
CA LYS A 72 1.58 -6.77 -10.17
C LYS A 72 0.49 -6.01 -9.43
N GLU A 73 0.46 -4.69 -9.60
CA GLU A 73 -0.60 -3.84 -9.09
C GLU A 73 -1.75 -3.70 -10.11
N ASN A 74 -2.98 -3.67 -9.61
CA ASN A 74 -4.17 -3.33 -10.42
C ASN A 74 -4.93 -2.21 -9.72
N VAL A 75 -5.58 -1.34 -10.50
CA VAL A 75 -6.44 -0.30 -9.95
C VAL A 75 -7.63 -0.96 -9.25
N TYR A 76 -7.86 -0.60 -7.98
CA TYR A 76 -9.04 -1.04 -7.25
C TYR A 76 -10.24 -0.17 -7.65
N PRO A 77 -11.30 -0.74 -8.27
CA PRO A 77 -12.46 0.04 -8.70
C PRO A 77 -13.28 0.47 -7.48
N VAL A 78 -13.38 1.78 -7.27
CA VAL A 78 -14.24 2.36 -6.23
C VAL A 78 -15.43 3.02 -6.91
N GLU A 79 -16.58 2.36 -6.89
CA GLU A 79 -17.80 2.84 -7.55
C GLU A 79 -18.65 3.74 -6.65
N ASN A 80 -18.50 3.60 -5.33
CA ASN A 80 -19.29 4.36 -4.37
C ASN A 80 -18.81 5.82 -4.33
N SER A 81 -19.63 6.73 -4.85
CA SER A 81 -19.34 8.17 -4.94
C SER A 81 -19.10 8.83 -3.58
N GLU A 82 -19.77 8.36 -2.52
CA GLU A 82 -19.54 8.87 -1.17
C GLU A 82 -18.15 8.46 -0.65
N ILE A 83 -17.70 7.24 -0.95
CA ILE A 83 -16.35 6.77 -0.60
C ILE A 83 -15.29 7.55 -1.40
N ILE A 84 -15.50 7.73 -2.70
CA ILE A 84 -14.62 8.53 -3.57
C ILE A 84 -14.44 9.93 -2.98
N HIS A 85 -15.54 10.60 -2.65
CA HIS A 85 -15.52 11.95 -2.08
C HIS A 85 -14.83 11.98 -0.71
N LYS A 86 -15.17 11.04 0.20
CA LYS A 86 -14.57 10.97 1.54
C LYS A 86 -13.08 10.70 1.51
N LEU A 87 -12.62 9.87 0.58
CA LEU A 87 -11.21 9.55 0.42
C LEU A 87 -10.47 10.59 -0.43
N GLY A 88 -11.17 11.45 -1.17
CA GLY A 88 -10.52 12.40 -2.09
C GLY A 88 -9.84 11.69 -3.26
N LEU A 89 -10.40 10.57 -3.71
CA LEU A 89 -9.88 9.86 -4.87
C LEU A 89 -10.14 10.70 -6.12
N SER A 90 -9.12 10.89 -6.96
CA SER A 90 -9.35 11.40 -8.31
C SER A 90 -10.07 10.32 -9.10
N ILE A 91 -11.25 10.65 -9.60
CA ILE A 91 -11.90 9.86 -10.65
C ILE A 91 -11.02 10.06 -11.88
N ARG A 92 -10.43 8.98 -12.41
CA ARG A 92 -9.81 9.05 -13.73
C ARG A 92 -10.95 9.20 -14.74
N ASP A 93 -10.91 10.27 -15.53
CA ASP A 93 -11.68 10.39 -16.77
C ASP A 93 -11.33 9.24 -17.73
#